data_AF-M0FRS0-F1
#
_entry.id   AF-M0FRS0-F1
#
_cell.length_a   1.000
_cell.length_b   1.000
_cell.length_c   1.000
_cell.angle_alpha   90.00
_cell.angle_beta   90.00
_cell.angle_gamma   90.00
#
_symmetry.space_group_name_H-M   'P 1'
#
loop_
_entity.id
_entity.type
_entity.pdbx_description
1 polymer ?
#
loop_
_entity_poly.entity_id
_entity_poly.type
_entity_poly.pdbx_seq_one_letter_code
_entity_poly.pdbx_strand_id
1 'polypeptide(L)'
;MDYVNEGDTVVVRLDPGEQVLDSLATVRDEFDIEHGFLTGIGAVDAVTLGHYDVDDQEYLEEEFTGQFEVTSFLGNIGPDKIHTHIQVGTRDFETLGGHCSGARVSGTFEVVIHLGETPLTHHLDERTGLDVFDI
;
A
#
# COMPACT_ATOMS: atom_id res chain seq x y z
N MET A 1 10.72 4.04 -11.47
CA MET A 1 9.74 5.01 -10.98
C MET A 1 10.14 6.45 -11.28
N ASP A 2 9.16 7.34 -11.37
CA ASP A 2 9.29 8.81 -11.34
C ASP A 2 8.31 9.38 -10.29
N TYR A 3 8.67 10.47 -9.60
CA TYR A 3 7.79 11.13 -8.64
C TYR A 3 8.05 12.64 -8.53
N VAL A 4 7.03 13.37 -8.09
CA VAL A 4 7.07 14.82 -7.90
C VAL A 4 6.32 15.23 -6.65
N ASN A 5 6.90 16.16 -5.88
CA ASN A 5 6.24 16.82 -4.76
C ASN A 5 5.58 18.13 -5.25
N GLU A 6 4.29 18.28 -4.98
CA GLU A 6 3.45 19.42 -5.39
C GLU A 6 2.91 20.20 -4.17
N GLY A 7 3.60 20.17 -3.03
CA GLY A 7 3.19 20.85 -1.81
C GLY A 7 2.46 19.91 -0.86
N ASP A 8 1.13 19.88 -0.91
CA ASP A 8 0.29 19.01 -0.07
C ASP A 8 0.06 17.62 -0.69
N THR A 9 0.65 17.35 -1.86
CA THR A 9 0.60 16.05 -2.52
C THR A 9 1.93 15.61 -3.09
N VAL A 10 2.16 14.29 -3.10
CA VAL A 10 3.24 13.64 -3.86
C VAL A 10 2.62 12.70 -4.89
N VAL A 11 2.98 12.88 -6.16
CA VAL A 11 2.52 12.03 -7.27
C VAL A 11 3.64 11.08 -7.64
N VAL A 12 3.33 9.78 -7.73
CA VAL A 12 4.29 8.70 -7.97
C VAL A 12 3.82 7.83 -9.13
N ARG A 13 4.71 7.56 -10.10
CA ARG A 13 4.54 6.54 -11.13
C ARG A 13 5.58 5.45 -10.94
N LEU A 14 5.13 4.22 -10.77
CA LEU A 14 5.96 3.03 -10.74
C LEU A 14 5.98 2.35 -12.13
N ASP A 15 7.13 1.76 -12.44
CA ASP A 15 7.47 1.10 -13.69
C ASP A 15 7.44 -0.44 -13.53
N PRO A 16 7.33 -1.21 -14.63
CA PRO A 16 7.33 -2.67 -14.58
C PRO A 16 8.51 -3.26 -13.80
N GLY A 17 8.21 -4.26 -12.98
CA GLY A 17 9.19 -5.00 -12.16
C GLY A 17 9.46 -4.40 -10.79
N GLU A 18 9.00 -3.17 -10.51
CA GLU A 18 9.14 -2.54 -9.19
C GLU A 18 8.21 -3.17 -8.15
N GLN A 19 8.68 -3.23 -6.90
CA GLN A 19 7.89 -3.66 -5.76
C GLN A 19 7.21 -2.45 -5.14
N VAL A 20 5.88 -2.44 -5.13
CA VAL A 20 5.08 -1.24 -4.82
C VAL A 20 5.41 -0.69 -3.43
N LEU A 21 5.46 -1.54 -2.40
CA LEU A 21 5.72 -1.09 -1.03
C LEU A 21 7.16 -0.58 -0.85
N ASP A 22 8.15 -1.22 -1.47
CA ASP A 22 9.55 -0.79 -1.40
C ASP A 22 9.77 0.55 -2.11
N SER A 23 9.11 0.75 -3.26
CA SER A 23 9.13 2.02 -3.98
C SER A 23 8.47 3.14 -3.17
N LEU A 24 7.33 2.87 -2.53
CA LEU A 24 6.69 3.85 -1.64
C LEU A 24 7.53 4.17 -0.41
N ALA A 25 8.23 3.19 0.16
CA ALA A 25 9.19 3.44 1.24
C ALA A 25 10.34 4.34 0.78
N THR A 26 10.85 4.13 -0.43
CA THR A 26 11.88 5.01 -1.01
C THR A 26 11.38 6.45 -1.15
N VAL A 27 10.16 6.65 -1.65
CA VAL A 27 9.54 7.98 -1.78
C VAL A 27 9.31 8.63 -0.41
N ARG A 28 8.85 7.86 0.58
CA ARG A 28 8.70 8.33 1.97
C ARG A 28 10.01 8.85 2.52
N ASP A 29 11.08 8.07 2.38
CA ASP A 29 12.38 8.38 2.95
C ASP A 29 13.04 9.57 2.23
N GLU A 30 12.81 9.74 0.91
CA GLU A 30 13.36 10.86 0.15
C GLU A 30 12.70 12.20 0.45
N PHE A 31 11.39 12.20 0.73
CA PHE A 31 10.65 13.42 1.05
C PHE A 31 10.38 13.60 2.54
N ASP A 32 10.98 12.77 3.40
CA ASP A 32 10.78 12.77 4.86
C ASP A 32 9.28 12.77 5.22
N ILE A 33 8.49 11.89 4.58
CA ILE A 33 7.04 11.84 4.78
C ILE A 33 6.71 11.24 6.15
N GLU A 34 6.22 12.07 7.06
CA GLU A 34 5.74 11.65 8.38
C GLU A 34 4.23 11.35 8.41
N HIS A 35 3.50 11.80 7.39
CA HIS A 35 2.04 11.75 7.36
C HIS A 35 1.51 11.70 5.93
N GLY A 36 0.66 10.72 5.63
CA GLY A 36 -0.09 10.78 4.39
C GLY A 36 -1.11 9.67 4.24
N PHE A 37 -2.16 9.97 3.50
CA PHE A 37 -3.06 8.97 2.93
C PHE A 37 -2.79 8.86 1.45
N LEU A 38 -2.81 7.64 0.94
CA LEU A 38 -2.53 7.39 -0.47
C LEU A 38 -3.71 6.73 -1.16
N THR A 39 -3.86 7.06 -2.43
CA THR A 39 -4.77 6.39 -3.35
C THR A 39 -4.03 6.07 -4.65
N GLY A 40 -4.38 4.96 -5.30
CA GLY A 40 -3.75 4.59 -6.55
C GLY A 40 -4.50 3.55 -7.36
N ILE A 41 -4.04 3.40 -8.60
CA ILE A 41 -4.50 2.43 -9.60
C ILE A 41 -3.29 1.93 -10.39
N GLY A 42 -3.45 0.85 -11.16
CA GLY A 42 -2.33 0.32 -11.94
C GLY A 42 -2.54 -1.10 -12.41
N ALA A 43 -1.44 -1.79 -12.70
CA ALA A 43 -1.42 -3.20 -13.07
C ALA A 43 -0.25 -3.93 -12.42
N VAL A 44 -0.49 -5.13 -11.91
CA VAL A 44 0.50 -5.97 -11.21
C VAL A 44 0.56 -7.36 -11.82
N ASP A 45 1.70 -8.05 -11.70
CA ASP A 45 1.85 -9.46 -12.10
C ASP A 45 2.02 -10.45 -10.93
N ALA A 46 2.17 -9.90 -9.73
CA ALA A 46 2.13 -10.61 -8.46
C ALA A 46 1.56 -9.70 -7.37
N VAL A 47 0.72 -10.25 -6.49
CA VAL A 47 0.17 -9.56 -5.32
C VAL A 47 0.07 -10.54 -4.16
N THR A 48 0.53 -10.12 -2.98
CA THR A 48 0.38 -10.86 -1.73
C THR A 48 -0.70 -10.19 -0.89
N LEU A 49 -1.76 -10.94 -0.61
CA LEU A 49 -2.90 -10.49 0.18
C LEU A 49 -2.84 -11.10 1.57
N GLY A 50 -3.08 -10.27 2.58
CA GLY A 50 -3.21 -10.67 3.98
C GLY A 50 -4.65 -10.57 4.48
N HIS A 51 -5.04 -11.51 5.32
CA HIS A 51 -6.23 -11.46 6.16
C HIS A 51 -5.82 -11.70 7.62
N TYR A 52 -6.15 -10.76 8.50
CA TYR A 52 -5.82 -10.88 9.92
C TYR A 52 -6.95 -11.56 10.68
N ASP A 53 -6.63 -12.64 11.38
CA ASP A 53 -7.51 -13.25 12.37
C ASP A 53 -7.27 -12.58 13.73
N VAL A 54 -8.31 -11.95 14.28
CA VAL A 54 -8.22 -11.22 15.55
C VAL A 54 -8.24 -12.17 16.75
N ASP A 55 -8.90 -13.33 16.63
CA ASP A 55 -9.01 -14.30 17.72
C ASP A 55 -7.68 -15.03 17.92
N ASP A 56 -7.04 -15.42 16.82
CA ASP A 56 -5.74 -16.10 16.83
C ASP A 56 -4.55 -15.11 16.77
N GLN A 57 -4.80 -13.83 16.49
CA GLN A 57 -3.81 -12.77 16.32
C GLN A 57 -2.75 -13.06 15.24
N GLU A 58 -3.14 -13.76 14.18
CA GLU A 58 -2.27 -14.22 13.10
C GLU A 58 -2.72 -13.71 11.73
N TYR A 59 -1.75 -13.48 10.83
CA TYR A 59 -2.02 -13.18 9.43
C TYR A 59 -2.03 -14.46 8.59
N LEU A 60 -3.10 -14.63 7.82
CA LEU A 60 -3.14 -15.54 6.69
C LEU A 60 -2.72 -14.76 5.45
N GLU A 61 -1.59 -15.13 4.87
CA GLU A 61 -1.08 -14.53 3.63
C GLU A 61 -1.14 -15.51 2.46
N GLU A 62 -1.50 -15.00 1.29
CA GLU A 62 -1.49 -15.75 0.03
C GLU A 62 -0.94 -14.88 -1.10
N GLU A 63 0.01 -15.42 -1.87
CA GLU A 63 0.54 -14.80 -3.08
C GLU A 63 -0.25 -15.28 -4.30
N PHE A 64 -0.75 -14.32 -5.08
CA PHE A 64 -1.40 -14.54 -6.36
C PHE A 64 -0.50 -14.03 -7.49
N THR A 65 -0.25 -14.87 -8.49
CA THR A 65 0.53 -14.51 -9.68
C THR A 65 -0.33 -14.59 -10.93
N GLY A 66 -0.11 -13.68 -11.88
CA GLY A 66 -0.97 -13.51 -13.05
C GLY A 66 -1.16 -12.04 -13.38
N GLN A 67 -1.83 -11.73 -14.49
CA GLN A 67 -2.08 -10.33 -14.87
C GLN A 67 -3.31 -9.81 -14.14
N PHE A 68 -3.13 -8.75 -13.36
CA PHE A 68 -4.22 -8.12 -12.63
C PHE A 68 -4.25 -6.61 -12.84
N GLU A 69 -5.45 -6.06 -12.97
CA GLU A 69 -5.70 -4.62 -12.91
C GLU A 69 -5.93 -4.22 -11.45
N VAL A 70 -5.20 -3.23 -10.96
CA VAL A 70 -5.39 -2.64 -9.63
C VAL A 70 -6.49 -1.59 -9.73
N THR A 71 -7.68 -1.99 -9.29
CA THR A 71 -8.89 -1.15 -9.36
C THR A 71 -9.03 -0.22 -8.17
N SER A 72 -8.36 -0.51 -7.06
CA SER A 72 -8.29 0.35 -5.88
C SER A 72 -7.06 -0.01 -5.07
N PHE A 73 -6.22 0.99 -4.79
CA PHE A 73 -5.13 0.90 -3.82
C PHE A 73 -5.28 2.05 -2.84
N LEU A 74 -5.53 1.76 -1.57
CA LEU A 74 -5.83 2.75 -0.56
C LEU A 74 -4.99 2.46 0.68
N GLY A 75 -4.51 3.50 1.36
CA GLY A 75 -3.77 3.29 2.59
C GLY A 75 -3.24 4.56 3.21
N ASN A 76 -2.33 4.37 4.16
CA ASN A 76 -1.60 5.44 4.81
C ASN A 76 -0.10 5.14 4.82
N ILE A 77 0.66 6.22 4.96
CA ILE A 77 2.12 6.22 4.99
C ILE A 77 2.58 7.11 6.14
N GLY A 78 3.34 6.51 7.03
CA GLY A 78 3.95 7.15 8.18
C GLY A 78 5.41 6.74 8.35
N PRO A 79 6.11 7.30 9.35
CA PRO A 79 7.54 7.10 9.52
C PRO A 79 7.88 5.65 9.90
N ASP A 80 6.98 4.96 10.59
CA ASP A 80 7.16 3.58 11.06
C ASP A 80 6.58 2.54 10.09
N LYS A 81 5.51 2.89 9.35
CA LYS A 81 4.72 1.92 8.60
C LYS A 81 4.10 2.47 7.32
N ILE A 82 3.99 1.60 6.32
CA ILE A 82 3.12 1.77 5.16
C ILE A 82 2.00 0.73 5.30
N HIS A 83 0.77 1.19 5.51
CA HIS A 83 -0.38 0.29 5.65
C HIS A 83 -1.34 0.50 4.50
N THR A 84 -1.42 -0.49 3.61
CA THR A 84 -2.23 -0.41 2.40
C THR A 84 -3.14 -1.62 2.24
N HIS A 85 -4.26 -1.39 1.58
CA HIS A 85 -5.20 -2.38 1.11
C HIS A 85 -5.30 -2.26 -0.40
N ILE A 86 -5.47 -3.38 -1.08
CA ILE A 86 -5.53 -3.45 -2.55
C ILE A 86 -6.74 -4.28 -2.99
N GLN A 87 -7.37 -3.83 -4.06
CA GLN A 87 -8.35 -4.60 -4.82
C GLN A 87 -7.84 -4.78 -6.25
N VAL A 88 -7.71 -6.03 -6.67
CA VAL A 88 -7.24 -6.42 -7.99
C VAL A 88 -8.33 -7.14 -8.78
N GLY A 89 -8.41 -6.87 -10.08
CA GLY A 89 -9.33 -7.50 -11.02
C GLY A 89 -8.60 -8.53 -11.89
N THR A 90 -9.15 -9.74 -12.00
CA THR A 90 -8.67 -10.79 -12.91
C THR A 90 -9.10 -10.50 -14.35
N ARG A 91 -8.59 -11.28 -15.30
CA ARG A 91 -9.00 -11.22 -16.72
C ARG A 91 -10.50 -11.44 -16.93
N ASP A 92 -11.13 -12.21 -16.04
CA ASP A 92 -12.57 -12.51 -16.10
C ASP A 92 -13.40 -11.48 -15.30
N PHE A 93 -12.78 -10.38 -14.86
CA PHE A 93 -13.38 -9.30 -14.06
C PHE A 93 -13.85 -9.72 -12.67
N GLU A 94 -13.35 -10.85 -12.16
CA GLU A 94 -13.48 -11.22 -10.75
C GLU A 94 -12.52 -10.39 -9.92
N THR A 95 -12.86 -10.13 -8.65
CA THR A 95 -12.05 -9.29 -7.77
C THR A 95 -11.47 -10.08 -6.60
N LEU A 96 -10.19 -9.84 -6.31
CA LEU A 96 -9.53 -10.25 -5.08
C LEU A 96 -9.12 -8.99 -4.31
N GLY A 97 -9.10 -9.05 -2.98
CA GLY A 97 -8.64 -7.91 -2.20
C GLY A 97 -8.47 -8.21 -0.72
N GLY A 98 -7.71 -7.36 -0.05
CA GLY A 98 -7.33 -7.53 1.35
C GLY A 98 -6.26 -6.54 1.78
N HIS A 99 -5.58 -6.86 2.89
CA HIS A 99 -4.34 -6.18 3.26
C HIS A 99 -3.29 -6.45 2.17
N CYS A 100 -2.59 -5.41 1.70
CA CYS A 100 -1.55 -5.57 0.70
C CYS A 100 -0.19 -5.65 1.40
N SER A 101 0.36 -6.86 1.53
CA SER A 101 1.71 -7.07 2.07
C SER A 101 2.78 -7.16 0.99
N GLY A 102 2.38 -7.24 -0.29
CA GLY A 102 3.32 -7.15 -1.42
C GLY A 102 2.60 -7.00 -2.75
N ALA A 103 3.23 -6.31 -3.71
CA ALA A 103 2.73 -6.22 -5.09
C ALA A 103 3.88 -5.86 -6.04
N ARG A 104 3.96 -6.54 -7.18
CA ARG A 104 4.95 -6.27 -8.24
C ARG A 104 4.28 -5.72 -9.48
N VAL A 105 4.73 -4.56 -9.95
CA VAL A 105 4.15 -3.84 -11.08
C VAL A 105 4.40 -4.59 -12.39
N SER A 106 3.37 -4.72 -13.23
CA SER A 106 3.46 -5.35 -14.55
C SER A 106 3.38 -4.35 -15.72
N GLY A 107 2.52 -3.33 -15.59
CA GLY A 107 2.33 -2.26 -16.56
C GLY A 107 2.80 -0.92 -16.02
N THR A 108 1.95 -0.25 -15.25
CA THR A 108 2.32 0.92 -14.45
C THR A 108 1.51 0.92 -13.17
N PHE A 109 1.96 1.64 -12.16
CA PHE A 109 1.21 1.89 -10.94
C PHE A 109 1.29 3.37 -10.60
N GLU A 110 0.16 4.04 -10.56
CA GLU A 110 0.05 5.47 -10.36
C GLU A 110 -0.56 5.72 -8.97
N VAL A 111 0.17 6.43 -8.11
CA VAL A 111 -0.21 6.70 -6.73
C VAL A 111 -0.14 8.20 -6.47
N VAL A 112 -1.16 8.72 -5.78
CA VAL A 112 -1.14 10.05 -5.19
C VAL A 112 -1.15 9.90 -3.68
N ILE A 113 -0.18 10.54 -3.03
CA ILE A 113 -0.06 10.64 -1.58
C ILE A 113 -0.51 12.05 -1.18
N HIS A 114 -1.56 12.15 -0.37
CA HIS A 114 -2.04 13.39 0.23
C HIS A 114 -1.39 13.56 1.60
N LEU A 115 -0.60 14.62 1.77
CA LEU A 115 0.13 14.91 2.99
C LEU A 115 -0.77 15.61 4.02
N GLY A 116 -0.63 15.20 5.28
CA GLY A 116 -1.31 15.80 6.44
C GLY A 116 -0.42 16.76 7.24
N GLU A 117 -0.63 16.79 8.55
CA GLU A 117 0.21 17.54 9.51
C GLU A 117 0.59 16.66 10.71
N THR A 118 -0.32 15.81 11.18
CA THR A 118 -0.09 14.90 12.31
C THR A 118 0.69 13.68 11.87
N PRO A 119 1.89 13.41 12.44
CA PRO A 119 2.64 12.19 12.16
C PRO A 119 1.79 10.94 12.38
N LEU A 120 1.82 10.02 11.42
CA LEU A 120 1.05 8.77 11.46
C LEU A 120 1.90 7.63 12.03
N THR A 121 2.19 7.68 13.33
CA THR A 121 2.85 6.58 14.06
C THR A 121 1.84 5.60 14.62
N HIS A 122 2.30 4.39 14.96
CA HIS A 122 1.46 3.34 15.51
C HIS A 122 1.97 2.82 16.86
N HIS A 123 1.05 2.31 17.68
CA HIS A 123 1.34 1.54 18.89
C HIS A 123 0.55 0.23 18.88
N LEU A 124 1.06 -0.79 19.59
CA LEU A 124 0.39 -2.08 19.71
C LEU A 124 -0.86 -1.96 20.61
N ASP A 125 -2.03 -2.30 20.07
CA ASP A 125 -3.25 -2.49 20.86
C ASP A 125 -3.30 -3.93 21.38
N GLU A 126 -3.08 -4.13 22.68
CA GLU A 126 -3.10 -5.45 23.32
C GLU A 126 -4.44 -6.20 23.17
N ARG A 127 -5.54 -5.48 22.91
CA ARG A 127 -6.86 -6.09 22.74
C ARG A 127 -7.00 -6.81 21.41
N THR A 128 -6.36 -6.27 20.37
CA THR A 128 -6.49 -6.77 18.99
C THR A 128 -5.21 -7.37 18.44
N GLY A 129 -4.06 -7.15 19.07
CA GLY A 129 -2.75 -7.58 18.57
C GLY A 129 -2.28 -6.80 17.34
N LEU A 130 -2.88 -5.65 17.05
CA LEU A 130 -2.59 -4.83 15.86
C LEU A 130 -1.89 -3.54 16.23
N ASP A 131 -1.03 -3.07 15.33
CA ASP A 131 -0.55 -1.70 15.36
C ASP A 131 -1.67 -0.76 14.91
N VAL A 132 -2.09 0.12 15.79
CA VAL A 132 -3.12 1.15 15.54
C VAL A 132 -2.51 2.53 15.64
N PHE A 133 -3.11 3.53 14.99
CA PHE A 133 -2.63 4.91 15.08
C PHE A 133 -2.47 5.36 16.53
N ASP A 134 -1.34 5.99 16.82
CA ASP A 134 -1.04 6.68 18.08
C ASP A 134 -1.50 8.15 17.98
N ILE A 135 -2.80 8.37 18.19
CA ILE A 135 -3.48 9.68 18.10
C ILE A 135 -4.46 9.90 19.25
#